data_AF-A0A2G7M1K0-F1
#
_entry.id   AF-A0A2G7M1K0-F1
#
_cell.length_a   1.000
_cell.length_b   1.000
_cell.length_c   1.000
_cell.angle_alpha   90.00
_cell.angle_beta   90.00
_cell.angle_gamma   90.00
#
_symmetry.space_group_name_H-M   'P 1'
#
loop_
_entity.id
_entity.type
_entity.pdbx_description
1 polymer ?
#
loop_
_entity_poly.entity_id
_entity_poly.type
_entity_poly.pdbx_seq_one_letter_code
_entity_poly.pdbx_strand_id
1 'polypeptide(L)'
;MFSILLAFLLIYWLIQHLRFLRSVTVLSLKSNQKQFSDAIKWLDIRDVSDFDKEHVPESINISLGRLPFLWQKELSQDDCVVILSDQYLKGKKATRILQKNGFHHLYLVIGPVSQLVDWVHISSSEEPDIENYGTCRHTAPFTTYSKAGD
;
A
#
# COMPACT_ATOMS: atom_id res chain seq x y z
N MET A 1 -36.22 22.17 -8.79
CA MET A 1 -34.81 22.08 -9.27
C MET A 1 -33.80 22.03 -8.13
N PHE A 2 -33.85 22.93 -7.12
CA PHE A 2 -32.91 22.92 -5.99
C PHE A 2 -32.86 21.61 -5.20
N SER A 3 -34.01 20.98 -4.91
CA SER A 3 -34.06 19.71 -4.16
C SER A 3 -33.39 18.54 -4.90
N ILE A 4 -33.45 18.55 -6.24
CA ILE A 4 -32.79 17.55 -7.08
C ILE A 4 -31.28 17.74 -7.01
N LEU A 5 -30.81 18.98 -7.08
CA LEU A 5 -29.40 19.35 -6.98
C LEU A 5 -28.80 18.99 -5.60
N LEU A 6 -29.58 19.21 -4.53
CA LEU A 6 -29.21 18.81 -3.17
C LEU A 6 -29.11 17.28 -3.02
N ALA A 7 -30.04 16.54 -3.63
CA ALA A 7 -30.02 15.08 -3.63
C ALA A 7 -28.79 14.53 -4.38
N PHE A 8 -28.41 15.10 -5.52
CA PHE A 8 -27.19 14.70 -6.23
C PHE A 8 -25.92 14.97 -5.42
N LEU A 9 -25.83 16.10 -4.71
CA LEU A 9 -24.71 16.41 -3.81
C LEU A 9 -24.63 15.42 -2.64
N LEU A 10 -25.77 15.07 -2.04
CA LEU A 10 -25.84 14.06 -0.97
C LEU A 10 -25.47 12.66 -1.47
N ILE A 11 -25.94 12.27 -2.65
CA ILE A 11 -25.60 10.98 -3.28
C ILE A 11 -24.11 10.95 -3.64
N TYR A 12 -23.56 12.03 -4.19
CA TYR A 12 -22.12 12.12 -4.48
C TYR A 12 -21.29 12.00 -3.20
N TRP A 13 -21.67 12.73 -2.15
CA TRP A 13 -21.03 12.64 -0.83
C TRP A 13 -21.13 11.23 -0.23
N LEU A 14 -22.30 10.59 -0.35
CA LEU A 14 -22.54 9.23 0.13
C LEU A 14 -21.73 8.18 -0.64
N ILE A 15 -21.64 8.31 -1.97
CA ILE A 15 -20.81 7.43 -2.81
C ILE A 15 -19.33 7.59 -2.43
N GLN A 16 -18.86 8.83 -2.24
CA GLN A 16 -17.48 9.07 -1.77
C GLN A 16 -17.24 8.47 -0.39
N HIS A 17 -18.20 8.58 0.53
CA HIS A 17 -18.10 8.03 1.88
C HIS A 17 -18.16 6.49 1.93
N LEU A 18 -18.92 5.85 1.01
CA LEU A 18 -19.05 4.39 0.93
C LEU A 18 -17.87 3.69 0.26
N ARG A 19 -17.06 4.39 -0.54
CA ARG A 19 -15.81 3.85 -1.13
C ARG A 19 -14.72 3.53 -0.09
N PHE A 20 -14.91 3.95 1.17
CA PHE A 20 -13.98 3.72 2.28
C PHE A 20 -13.89 2.25 2.74
N LEU A 21 -14.80 1.37 2.29
CA LEU A 21 -14.82 -0.05 2.68
C LEU A 21 -13.96 -0.95 1.77
N ARG A 22 -12.68 -0.58 1.51
CA ARG A 22 -11.76 -1.44 0.76
C ARG A 22 -10.52 -1.83 1.57
N SER A 23 -10.31 -3.15 1.57
CA SER A 23 -9.39 -3.93 2.40
C SER A 23 -7.93 -3.53 2.22
N VAL A 24 -7.18 -3.51 3.32
CA VAL A 24 -5.71 -3.57 3.27
C VAL A 24 -5.32 -4.99 2.94
N THR A 25 -4.50 -5.19 1.92
CA THR A 25 -3.84 -6.48 1.70
C THR A 25 -2.48 -6.45 2.38
N VAL A 26 -2.30 -7.26 3.42
CA VAL A 26 -0.97 -7.49 4.00
C VAL A 26 -0.32 -8.59 3.17
N LEU A 27 0.81 -8.27 2.53
CA LEU A 27 1.60 -9.25 1.81
C LEU A 27 2.63 -9.82 2.77
N SER A 28 2.52 -11.11 3.04
CA SER A 28 3.57 -11.84 3.75
C SER A 28 4.65 -12.21 2.74
N LEU A 29 5.91 -11.94 3.06
CA LEU A 29 7.08 -12.27 2.23
C LEU A 29 7.13 -13.76 1.83
N LYS A 30 6.43 -14.63 2.55
CA LYS A 30 6.35 -16.08 2.32
C LYS A 30 5.20 -16.55 1.43
N SER A 31 4.27 -15.68 1.04
CA SER A 31 3.08 -16.12 0.29
C SER A 31 2.77 -15.20 -0.88
N ASN A 32 2.89 -15.76 -2.09
CA ASN A 32 2.49 -15.22 -3.38
C ASN A 32 3.32 -14.03 -3.87
N GLN A 33 4.23 -14.32 -4.80
CA GLN A 33 4.74 -13.36 -5.78
C GLN A 33 3.52 -12.69 -6.43
N LYS A 34 3.25 -11.45 -6.03
CA LYS A 34 2.21 -10.64 -6.65
C LYS A 34 2.90 -9.75 -7.66
N GLN A 35 2.75 -10.07 -8.94
CA GLN A 35 3.23 -9.22 -10.02
C GLN A 35 2.28 -8.03 -10.17
N PHE A 36 2.79 -6.81 -10.02
CA PHE A 36 1.97 -5.61 -10.16
C PHE A 36 2.10 -5.10 -11.59
N SER A 37 0.95 -4.89 -12.24
CA SER A 37 0.89 -4.40 -13.64
C SER A 37 1.01 -2.89 -13.77
N ASP A 38 0.95 -2.16 -12.66
CA ASP A 38 0.90 -0.71 -12.60
C ASP A 38 2.21 -0.16 -12.00
N ALA A 39 2.55 1.11 -12.26
CA ALA A 39 3.73 1.76 -11.69
C ALA A 39 3.65 1.75 -10.15
N ILE A 40 4.42 0.86 -9.52
CA ILE A 40 4.45 0.70 -8.07
C ILE A 40 5.25 1.84 -7.46
N LYS A 41 4.74 2.39 -6.35
CA LYS A 41 5.54 3.23 -5.45
C LYS A 41 5.91 2.48 -4.18
N TRP A 42 7.21 2.24 -4.02
CA TRP A 42 7.78 1.68 -2.80
C TRP A 42 7.89 2.79 -1.75
N LEU A 43 7.20 2.63 -0.63
CA LEU A 43 7.17 3.61 0.45
C LEU A 43 7.82 3.03 1.71
N ASP A 44 9.02 3.49 2.06
CA ASP A 44 9.67 3.16 3.33
C ASP A 44 9.21 4.14 4.42
N ILE A 45 8.60 3.61 5.47
CA ILE A 45 8.06 4.42 6.58
C ILE A 45 8.99 4.51 7.80
N ARG A 46 10.19 3.95 7.71
CA ARG A 46 11.20 4.02 8.78
C ARG A 46 11.77 5.44 8.90
N ASP A 47 12.44 5.68 10.01
CA ASP A 47 13.11 6.95 10.24
C ASP A 47 14.28 7.12 9.26
N VAL A 48 14.54 8.36 8.84
CA VAL A 48 15.57 8.70 7.84
C VAL A 48 16.94 8.10 8.20
N SER A 49 17.29 8.09 9.49
CA SER A 49 18.55 7.51 9.97
C SER A 49 18.70 6.01 9.71
N ASP A 50 17.60 5.26 9.63
CA ASP A 50 17.63 3.83 9.31
C ASP A 50 17.54 3.58 7.80
N PHE A 51 16.93 4.50 7.08
CA PHE A 51 16.87 4.50 5.61
C PHE A 51 18.25 4.80 4.99
N ASP A 52 18.96 5.79 5.52
CA ASP A 52 20.28 6.21 5.03
C ASP A 52 21.37 5.13 5.22
N LYS A 53 21.21 4.27 6.23
CA LYS A 53 22.11 3.13 6.45
C LYS A 53 21.92 2.06 5.37
N GLU A 54 20.67 1.74 5.08
CA GLU A 54 20.28 0.71 4.12
C GLU A 54 18.80 0.89 3.75
N HIS A 55 18.50 0.82 2.46
CA HIS A 55 17.13 0.92 1.97
C HIS A 55 16.95 0.14 0.66
N VAL A 56 15.69 -0.10 0.33
CA VAL A 56 15.30 -0.68 -0.95
C VAL A 56 15.55 0.36 -2.06
N PRO A 57 16.27 0.01 -3.15
CA PRO A 57 16.49 0.93 -4.27
C PRO A 57 15.18 1.49 -4.83
N GLU A 58 15.19 2.76 -5.27
CA GLU A 58 14.03 3.48 -5.81
C GLU A 58 12.84 3.62 -4.82
N SER A 59 13.04 3.33 -3.53
CA SER A 59 12.01 3.57 -2.52
C SER A 59 11.99 5.02 -2.03
N ILE A 60 10.77 5.53 -1.83
CA ILE A 60 10.51 6.86 -1.30
C ILE A 60 10.48 6.74 0.22
N ASN A 61 11.32 7.52 0.91
CA ASN A 61 11.25 7.58 2.37
C ASN A 61 10.27 8.66 2.84
N ILE A 62 9.24 8.25 3.58
CA ILE A 62 8.43 9.16 4.38
C ILE A 62 8.21 8.53 5.75
N SER A 63 9.01 8.94 6.73
CA SER A 63 8.91 8.42 8.10
C SER A 63 7.48 8.52 8.64
N LEU A 64 7.03 7.51 9.38
CA LEU A 64 5.65 7.36 9.85
C LEU A 64 5.07 8.63 10.52
N GLY A 65 5.89 9.36 11.30
CA GLY A 65 5.47 10.60 11.96
C GLY A 65 5.23 11.77 11.00
N ARG A 66 5.90 11.77 9.84
CA ARG A 66 5.78 12.80 8.79
C ARG A 66 4.74 12.45 7.73
N LEU A 67 4.39 11.16 7.62
CA LEU A 67 3.46 10.64 6.61
C LEU A 67 2.14 11.42 6.52
N PRO A 68 1.46 11.83 7.61
CA PRO A 68 0.21 12.60 7.51
C PRO A 68 0.33 13.93 6.77
N PHE A 69 1.53 14.51 6.71
CA PHE A 69 1.77 15.86 6.19
C PHE A 69 2.50 15.88 4.85
N LEU A 70 3.24 14.82 4.52
CA LEU A 70 4.17 14.82 3.39
C LEU A 70 3.79 13.87 2.25
N TRP A 71 2.79 13.00 2.43
CA TRP A 71 2.43 12.03 1.39
C TRP A 71 2.13 12.69 0.03
N GLN A 72 1.51 13.88 0.01
CA GLN A 72 1.09 14.58 -1.21
C GLN A 72 2.24 15.02 -2.13
N LYS A 73 3.48 15.06 -1.61
CA LYS A 73 4.64 15.48 -2.40
C LYS A 73 5.08 14.41 -3.38
N GLU A 74 4.98 13.16 -2.96
CA GLU A 74 5.58 12.03 -3.67
C GLU A 74 4.53 10.99 -4.10
N LEU A 75 3.34 11.01 -3.49
CA LEU A 75 2.28 10.01 -3.68
C LEU A 75 0.97 10.66 -4.13
N SER A 76 0.28 9.99 -5.04
CA SER A 76 -1.09 10.24 -5.50
C SER A 76 -2.03 9.14 -4.99
N GLN A 77 -3.30 9.47 -4.76
CA GLN A 77 -4.32 8.54 -4.25
C GLN A 77 -4.57 7.33 -5.17
N ASP A 78 -4.31 7.52 -6.47
CA ASP A 78 -4.45 6.49 -7.50
C ASP A 78 -3.21 5.58 -7.62
N ASP A 79 -2.10 5.91 -6.93
CA ASP A 79 -0.88 5.11 -6.98
C ASP A 79 -1.08 3.74 -6.33
N CYS A 80 -0.46 2.71 -6.91
CA CYS A 80 -0.33 1.40 -6.29
C CYS A 80 0.88 1.46 -5.32
N VAL A 81 0.63 1.61 -4.01
CA VAL A 81 1.65 1.87 -3.00
C VAL A 81 1.95 0.61 -2.20
N VAL A 82 3.22 0.23 -2.16
CA VAL A 82 3.72 -0.85 -1.30
C VAL A 82 4.50 -0.25 -0.14
N ILE A 83 3.98 -0.42 1.06
CA ILE A 83 4.50 0.11 2.31
C ILE A 83 5.52 -0.89 2.87
N LEU A 84 6.74 -0.44 3.08
CA LEU A 84 7.87 -1.19 3.63
C LEU A 84 8.05 -0.80 5.10
N SER A 85 8.05 -1.79 6.00
CA SER A 85 8.18 -1.56 7.44
C SER A 85 8.93 -2.68 8.14
N ASP A 86 9.70 -2.33 9.16
CA ASP A 86 10.34 -3.29 10.09
C ASP A 86 9.33 -3.87 11.10
N GLN A 87 8.25 -3.13 11.39
CA GLN A 87 7.28 -3.44 12.43
C GLN A 87 5.84 -3.47 11.90
N TYR A 88 5.08 -4.50 12.26
CA TYR A 88 3.67 -4.66 11.86
C TYR A 88 2.79 -3.49 12.30
N LEU A 89 2.92 -3.04 13.55
CA LEU A 89 2.07 -1.97 14.11
C LEU A 89 2.30 -0.62 13.42
N LYS A 90 3.57 -0.30 13.11
CA LYS A 90 3.95 0.90 12.35
C LYS A 90 3.38 0.85 10.94
N GLY A 91 3.58 -0.27 10.25
CA GLY A 91 3.03 -0.52 8.91
C GLY A 91 1.51 -0.35 8.88
N LYS A 92 0.79 -1.00 9.80
CA LYS A 92 -0.67 -0.88 9.91
C LYS A 92 -1.13 0.54 10.19
N LYS A 93 -0.36 1.32 10.97
CA LYS A 93 -0.66 2.74 11.22
C LYS A 93 -0.48 3.56 9.95
N ALA A 94 0.61 3.36 9.20
CA ALA A 94 0.83 4.02 7.91
C ALA A 94 -0.29 3.72 6.92
N THR A 95 -0.69 2.44 6.81
CA THR A 95 -1.79 2.06 5.92
C THR A 95 -3.08 2.79 6.27
N ARG A 96 -3.43 2.87 7.56
CA ARG A 96 -4.62 3.61 7.99
C ARG A 96 -4.54 5.10 7.68
N ILE A 97 -3.36 5.70 7.80
CA ILE A 97 -3.15 7.12 7.42
C ILE A 97 -3.46 7.29 5.94
N LEU A 98 -2.88 6.45 5.07
CA LEU A 98 -3.08 6.57 3.62
C LEU A 98 -4.53 6.22 3.21
N GLN A 99 -5.15 5.20 3.80
CA GLN A 99 -6.57 4.88 3.56
C GLN A 99 -7.49 6.06 3.88
N LYS A 100 -7.27 6.73 5.03
CA LYS A 100 -8.03 7.93 5.40
C LYS A 100 -7.83 9.10 4.43
N ASN A 101 -6.71 9.11 3.70
CA ASN A 101 -6.38 10.10 2.70
C ASN A 101 -6.75 9.68 1.27
N GLY A 102 -7.59 8.64 1.09
CA GLY A 102 -8.16 8.29 -0.21
C GLY A 102 -7.39 7.24 -1.02
N PHE A 103 -6.32 6.66 -0.46
CA PHE A 103 -5.57 5.61 -1.14
C PHE A 103 -6.35 4.29 -1.15
N HIS A 104 -6.44 3.67 -2.32
CA HIS A 104 -7.21 2.44 -2.52
C HIS A 104 -6.35 1.20 -2.81
N HIS A 105 -5.10 1.39 -3.25
CA HIS A 105 -4.21 0.32 -3.66
C HIS A 105 -3.00 0.26 -2.74
N LEU A 106 -3.22 -0.23 -1.51
CA LEU A 106 -2.20 -0.30 -0.47
C LEU A 106 -1.83 -1.74 -0.13
N TYR A 107 -0.52 -1.99 -0.14
CA TYR A 107 0.06 -3.25 0.29
C TYR A 107 1.03 -3.00 1.42
N LEU A 108 1.06 -3.88 2.42
CA LEU A 108 2.02 -3.80 3.52
C LEU A 108 2.95 -5.02 3.46
N VAL A 109 4.25 -4.76 3.37
CA VAL A 109 5.31 -5.77 3.46
C VAL A 109 6.12 -5.51 4.72
N ILE A 110 6.35 -6.56 5.49
CA ILE A 110 7.06 -6.48 6.77
C ILE A 110 8.26 -7.39 6.73
N GLY A 111 9.43 -6.84 7.01
CA GLY A 111 10.67 -7.60 7.06
C GLY A 111 11.89 -6.70 7.29
N PRO A 112 13.05 -7.32 7.55
CA PRO A 112 14.32 -6.61 7.55
C PRO A 112 14.66 -6.12 6.13
N VAL A 113 15.41 -5.02 6.03
CA VAL A 113 15.71 -4.38 4.75
C VAL A 113 16.36 -5.32 3.74
N SER A 114 17.31 -6.13 4.18
CA SER A 114 17.98 -7.12 3.32
C SER A 114 16.99 -8.04 2.60
N GLN A 115 15.99 -8.57 3.32
CA GLN A 115 14.95 -9.41 2.72
C GLN A 115 14.03 -8.63 1.77
N LEU A 116 13.80 -7.34 2.06
CA LEU A 116 12.99 -6.49 1.20
C LEU A 116 13.72 -6.15 -0.11
N VAL A 117 15.03 -5.90 -0.05
CA VAL A 117 15.87 -5.66 -1.23
C VAL A 117 15.83 -6.88 -2.16
N ASP A 118 16.04 -8.08 -1.62
CA ASP A 118 15.98 -9.34 -2.39
C ASP A 118 14.61 -9.50 -3.05
N TRP A 119 13.53 -9.26 -2.29
CA TRP A 119 12.16 -9.40 -2.81
C TRP A 119 11.82 -8.38 -3.90
N VAL A 120 12.29 -7.13 -3.78
CA VAL A 120 12.08 -6.11 -4.82
C VAL A 120 12.91 -6.41 -6.07
N HIS A 121 14.14 -6.91 -5.92
CA HIS A 121 14.93 -7.37 -7.07
C HIS A 121 14.24 -8.52 -7.82
N ILE A 122 13.77 -9.54 -7.11
CA ILE A 122 13.01 -10.65 -7.71
C ILE A 122 11.77 -10.13 -8.45
N SER A 123 11.02 -9.21 -7.82
CA SER A 123 9.81 -8.62 -8.39
C SER A 123 10.08 -7.75 -9.63
N SER A 124 11.32 -7.29 -9.82
CA SER A 124 11.73 -6.44 -10.95
C SER A 124 12.35 -7.24 -12.11
N SER A 125 12.76 -8.50 -11.86
CA SER A 125 13.45 -9.36 -12.83
C SER A 125 12.58 -10.42 -13.51
N GLU A 126 11.36 -10.66 -13.01
CA GLU A 126 10.43 -11.62 -13.63
C GLU A 126 9.71 -10.96 -14.81
N GLU A 127 10.03 -11.42 -16.02
CA GLU A 127 9.32 -11.07 -17.25
C GLU A 127 7.86 -11.53 -17.12
N PRO A 128 6.88 -10.72 -17.56
CA PRO A 128 5.53 -10.86 -17.07
C PRO A 128 4.80 -11.97 -17.85
N ASP A 129 4.51 -13.07 -17.16
CA ASP A 129 3.80 -14.24 -17.70
C ASP A 129 2.32 -13.90 -17.89
N ILE A 130 1.85 -13.92 -19.13
CA ILE A 130 0.63 -13.21 -19.54
C ILE A 130 -0.68 -13.77 -18.94
N GLU A 131 -0.64 -14.94 -18.31
CA GLU A 131 -1.85 -15.68 -17.91
C GLU A 131 -2.29 -15.47 -16.45
N ASN A 132 -1.51 -14.78 -15.61
CA ASN A 132 -1.76 -14.74 -14.15
C ASN A 132 -1.77 -13.32 -13.51
N TYR A 133 -2.06 -12.28 -14.27
CA TYR A 133 -2.03 -10.90 -13.76
C TYR A 133 -3.13 -10.58 -12.75
N GLY A 134 -2.73 -10.52 -11.47
CA GLY A 134 -3.46 -9.81 -10.44
C GLY A 134 -3.33 -8.30 -10.60
N THR A 135 -4.09 -7.71 -11.52
CA THR A 135 -4.22 -6.24 -11.64
C THR A 135 -4.50 -5.59 -10.28
N CYS A 136 -3.95 -4.39 -9.98
CA CYS A 136 -4.31 -3.64 -8.77
C CYS A 136 -5.85 -3.37 -8.70
N ARG A 137 -6.57 -3.58 -9.81
CA ARG A 137 -8.05 -3.55 -9.92
C ARG A 137 -8.79 -4.73 -9.27
N HIS A 138 -8.15 -5.89 -9.07
CA HIS A 138 -8.81 -7.04 -8.43
C HIS A 138 -8.40 -7.14 -6.95
N THR A 139 -9.28 -6.59 -6.11
CA THR A 139 -9.33 -6.90 -4.68
C THR A 139 -9.63 -8.38 -4.50
N ALA A 140 -8.62 -9.21 -4.26
CA ALA A 140 -8.84 -10.47 -3.57
C ALA A 140 -9.01 -10.14 -2.07
N PRO A 141 -10.18 -10.41 -1.47
CA PRO A 141 -10.32 -10.35 -0.02
C PRO A 141 -9.66 -11.59 0.61
N PHE A 142 -9.33 -11.48 1.91
CA PHE A 142 -8.81 -12.56 2.77
C PHE A 142 -7.33 -12.94 2.55
N THR A 143 -6.51 -13.06 3.59
CA THR A 143 -6.77 -13.81 4.82
C THR A 143 -6.30 -13.09 6.09
N THR A 144 -7.10 -13.24 7.13
CA THR A 144 -6.74 -12.96 8.52
C THR A 144 -5.57 -13.83 8.97
N TYR A 145 -4.70 -13.21 9.77
CA TYR A 145 -3.72 -13.82 10.66
C TYR A 145 -4.12 -15.24 11.11
N SER A 146 -3.49 -16.27 10.56
CA SER A 146 -3.45 -17.58 11.21
C SER A 146 -2.26 -17.55 12.16
N LYS A 147 -2.52 -17.73 13.45
CA LYS A 147 -1.49 -18.15 14.40
C LYS A 147 -0.93 -19.49 13.88
N ALA A 148 0.28 -19.47 13.35
CA ALA A 148 1.10 -20.67 13.33
C ALA A 148 1.67 -20.83 14.74
N GLY A 149 1.38 -21.98 15.35
CA GLY A 149 1.86 -22.33 16.68
C GLY A 149 3.36 -22.56 16.70
N ASP A 150 3.92 -22.32 17.88
CA ASP A 150 4.71 -23.29 18.66
C ASP A 150 4.29 -23.11 20.13
#